data_AF-A0A5M9ZD89-F1
#
_entry.id   AF-A0A5M9ZD89-F1
#
_cell.length_a   1.000
_cell.length_b   1.000
_cell.length_c   1.000
_cell.angle_alpha   90.00
_cell.angle_beta   90.00
_cell.angle_gamma   90.00
#
_symmetry.space_group_name_H-M   'P 1'
#
loop_
_entity.id
_entity.type
_entity.pdbx_description
1 polymer ?
#
loop_
_entity_poly.entity_id
_entity_poly.type
_entity_poly.pdbx_seq_one_letter_code
_entity_poly.pdbx_strand_id
1 'polypeptide(L)'
;MMFCLHCGANLLDDAVFCVKCGMKSAVASDDLREPSPMAMPDRCTVSMPHPVMMSSLGRMSSAQLIKLLTSLDEQFARIEAIEDGIRSAYGLMRRNKTEYDIGLACLLLAGLIGAGALLYGIVCEPWNHRAPISALIACAVGIIPLLVGLNQLRVFKHNVENVLPALYPAIATDERTIADIRKTMRPTLLLLPVSCRNGKANAYILQMLMCGRADDFNTAAGLWEEYDHCRRLEQLERDRIQETRKQTIVLAISALAQVSQAFEAKRQTRALQDLRNDLSIRH
;
A
#
# COMPACT_ATOMS: atom_id res chain seq x y z
N MET A 1 -22.27 -45.81 -4.24
CA MET A 1 -23.27 -44.71 -4.22
C MET A 1 -23.53 -44.28 -2.78
N MET A 2 -22.91 -43.17 -2.41
CA MET A 2 -22.93 -42.63 -1.06
C MET A 2 -23.56 -41.24 -1.07
N PHE A 3 -24.32 -40.90 -0.03
CA PHE A 3 -25.00 -39.61 0.08
C PHE A 3 -24.42 -38.77 1.21
N CYS A 4 -24.35 -37.46 1.00
CA CYS A 4 -23.98 -36.52 2.06
C CYS A 4 -25.06 -36.50 3.14
N LEU A 5 -24.69 -36.83 4.38
CA LEU A 5 -25.61 -36.83 5.52
C LEU A 5 -26.21 -35.46 5.86
N HIS A 6 -25.59 -34.38 5.38
CA HIS A 6 -26.03 -33.01 5.70
C HIS A 6 -26.89 -32.35 4.62
N CYS A 7 -26.72 -32.73 3.34
CA CYS A 7 -27.48 -32.10 2.25
C CYS A 7 -28.10 -33.09 1.25
N GLY A 8 -27.92 -34.39 1.46
CA GLY A 8 -28.48 -35.46 0.62
C GLY A 8 -27.86 -35.60 -0.77
N ALA A 9 -26.80 -34.83 -1.10
CA ALA A 9 -26.17 -34.90 -2.42
C ALA A 9 -25.41 -36.22 -2.61
N ASN A 10 -25.45 -36.77 -3.84
CA ASN A 10 -24.63 -37.92 -4.23
C ASN A 10 -23.14 -37.54 -4.21
N LEU A 11 -22.35 -38.34 -3.51
CA LEU A 11 -20.90 -38.23 -3.42
C LEU A 11 -20.27 -39.27 -4.37
N LEU A 12 -19.14 -38.92 -4.99
CA LEU A 12 -18.27 -39.91 -5.59
C LEU A 12 -17.71 -40.81 -4.49
N ASP A 13 -17.48 -42.10 -4.78
CA ASP A 13 -17.17 -43.12 -3.76
C ASP A 13 -15.87 -42.80 -2.96
N ASP A 14 -14.99 -41.91 -3.46
CA ASP A 14 -13.76 -41.46 -2.78
C ASP A 14 -13.78 -39.96 -2.34
N ALA A 15 -14.93 -39.30 -2.39
CA ALA A 15 -15.02 -37.87 -2.08
C ALA A 15 -14.89 -37.60 -0.56
N VAL A 16 -13.76 -37.00 -0.14
CA VAL A 16 -13.49 -36.61 1.26
C VAL A 16 -14.38 -35.44 1.71
N PHE A 17 -14.84 -34.60 0.79
CA PHE A 17 -15.70 -33.46 1.08
C PHE A 17 -16.87 -33.39 0.11
N CYS A 18 -18.03 -32.96 0.60
CA CYS A 18 -19.18 -32.70 -0.26
C CYS A 18 -18.96 -31.41 -1.06
N VAL A 19 -18.93 -31.53 -2.39
CA VAL A 19 -18.78 -30.38 -3.30
C VAL A 19 -19.92 -29.36 -3.12
N LYS A 20 -21.09 -29.80 -2.66
CA LYS A 20 -22.27 -28.93 -2.53
C LYS A 20 -22.33 -28.15 -1.23
N CYS A 21 -21.92 -28.74 -0.11
CA CYS A 21 -22.01 -28.09 1.22
C CYS A 21 -20.68 -27.90 1.95
N GLY A 22 -19.57 -28.40 1.41
CA GLY A 22 -18.22 -28.27 1.97
C GLY A 22 -17.93 -29.17 3.19
N MET A 23 -18.91 -29.94 3.68
CA MET A 23 -18.71 -30.80 4.84
C MET A 23 -17.98 -32.11 4.51
N LYS A 24 -17.12 -32.55 5.45
CA LYS A 24 -16.32 -33.77 5.34
C LYS A 24 -17.22 -35.01 5.35
N SER A 25 -16.97 -35.97 4.46
CA SER A 25 -17.66 -37.27 4.48
C SER A 25 -17.14 -38.13 5.64
N ALA A 26 -18.06 -38.82 6.33
CA ALA A 26 -17.76 -39.51 7.58
C ALA A 26 -17.01 -40.86 7.40
N VAL A 27 -16.62 -41.24 6.18
CA VAL A 27 -16.15 -42.61 5.87
C VAL A 27 -14.75 -42.63 5.22
N ALA A 28 -14.00 -41.52 5.28
CA ALA A 28 -12.58 -41.54 4.92
C ALA A 28 -11.72 -41.95 6.14
N SER A 29 -11.86 -43.19 6.59
CA SER A 29 -10.89 -43.85 7.47
C SER A 29 -11.22 -45.33 7.63
N ASP A 30 -10.77 -46.17 6.70
CA ASP A 30 -10.16 -47.44 7.09
C ASP A 30 -9.17 -47.88 6.00
N ASP A 31 -8.05 -48.42 6.46
CA ASP A 31 -6.92 -48.95 5.67
C ASP A 31 -6.05 -47.97 4.89
N LEU A 32 -5.05 -47.41 5.58
CA LEU A 32 -3.64 -47.48 5.16
C LEU A 32 -2.74 -47.17 6.37
N ARG A 33 -2.01 -48.19 6.84
CA ARG A 33 -0.87 -48.05 7.75
C ARG A 33 0.22 -47.25 7.04
N GLU A 34 0.52 -46.05 7.51
CA GLU A 34 1.79 -45.35 7.25
C GLU A 34 2.50 -45.01 8.57
N PRO A 35 3.85 -45.02 8.57
CA PRO A 35 4.67 -45.02 9.77
C PRO A 35 4.73 -43.65 10.45
N SER A 36 4.88 -43.71 11.77
CA SER A 36 4.94 -42.59 12.71
C SER A 36 5.82 -41.42 12.25
N PRO A 37 5.26 -40.20 12.09
CA PRO A 37 6.05 -38.98 12.05
C PRO A 37 6.27 -38.46 13.48
N MET A 38 7.50 -38.02 13.73
CA MET A 38 7.96 -37.42 14.97
C MET A 38 6.99 -36.33 15.48
N ALA A 39 6.83 -36.32 16.79
CA ALA A 39 6.03 -35.40 17.57
C ALA A 39 6.12 -33.94 17.04
N MET A 40 5.01 -33.47 16.48
CA MET A 40 4.72 -32.04 16.46
C MET A 40 4.41 -31.59 17.90
N PRO A 41 4.95 -30.47 18.36
CA PRO A 41 4.60 -29.93 19.67
C PRO A 41 3.14 -29.52 19.67
N ASP A 42 2.52 -29.74 20.82
CA ASP A 42 1.12 -29.51 21.16
C ASP A 42 0.46 -28.38 20.36
N ARG A 43 -0.68 -28.74 19.75
CA ARG A 43 -1.78 -27.80 19.53
C ARG A 43 -1.91 -26.95 20.79
N CYS A 44 -1.55 -25.68 20.69
CA CYS A 44 -2.06 -24.68 21.60
C CYS A 44 -3.58 -24.78 21.53
N THR A 45 -4.18 -25.42 22.53
CA THR A 45 -5.51 -25.07 23.00
C THR A 45 -5.41 -23.62 23.43
N VAL A 46 -5.52 -22.73 22.45
CA VAL A 46 -5.82 -21.32 22.69
C VAL A 46 -7.15 -21.38 23.44
N SER A 47 -7.05 -21.22 24.75
CA SER A 47 -8.19 -20.99 25.62
C SER A 47 -8.92 -19.80 25.01
N MET A 48 -10.04 -20.09 24.35
CA MET A 48 -10.91 -19.06 23.82
C MET A 48 -11.19 -18.10 24.97
N PRO A 49 -10.87 -16.79 24.84
CA PRO A 49 -11.25 -15.83 25.85
C PRO A 49 -12.75 -15.96 26.07
N HIS A 50 -13.14 -16.08 27.35
CA HIS A 50 -14.54 -16.27 27.72
C HIS A 50 -15.40 -15.21 27.01
N PRO A 51 -16.52 -15.61 26.38
CA PRO A 51 -17.41 -14.67 25.73
C PRO A 51 -17.88 -13.67 26.78
N VAL A 52 -17.42 -12.43 26.66
CA VAL A 52 -17.92 -11.32 27.47
C VAL A 52 -19.38 -11.13 27.06
N MET A 53 -20.28 -11.76 27.80
CA MET A 53 -21.72 -11.71 27.54
C MET A 53 -22.21 -10.26 27.60
N MET A 54 -22.38 -9.63 26.43
CA MET A 54 -22.96 -8.30 26.33
C MET A 54 -24.45 -8.37 26.65
N SER A 55 -24.81 -7.99 27.87
CA SER A 55 -26.16 -8.21 28.40
C SER A 55 -27.25 -7.32 27.78
N SER A 56 -26.89 -6.23 27.09
CA SER A 56 -27.83 -5.24 26.52
C SER A 56 -28.10 -5.45 25.03
N LEU A 57 -27.06 -5.61 24.20
CA LEU A 57 -27.20 -5.83 22.76
C LEU A 57 -27.72 -7.23 22.42
N GLY A 58 -27.36 -8.25 23.19
CA GLY A 58 -27.83 -9.62 22.97
C GLY A 58 -29.34 -9.82 23.16
N ARG A 59 -30.06 -8.83 23.71
CA ARG A 59 -31.52 -8.87 23.88
C ARG A 59 -32.29 -8.15 22.77
N MET A 60 -31.62 -7.42 21.88
CA MET A 60 -32.29 -6.77 20.74
C MET A 60 -32.70 -7.82 19.71
N SER A 61 -33.88 -7.64 19.10
CA SER A 61 -34.25 -8.46 17.95
C SER A 61 -33.35 -8.13 16.76
N SER A 62 -33.15 -9.12 15.87
CA SER A 62 -32.36 -8.93 14.64
C SER A 62 -32.85 -7.72 13.82
N ALA A 63 -34.16 -7.48 13.74
CA ALA A 63 -34.73 -6.32 13.05
C ALA A 63 -34.35 -4.97 13.69
N GLN A 64 -34.35 -4.88 15.03
CA GLN A 64 -33.93 -3.66 15.74
C GLN A 64 -32.43 -3.42 15.55
N LEU A 65 -31.64 -4.49 15.60
CA LEU A 65 -30.20 -4.45 15.42
C LEU A 65 -29.83 -4.02 14.00
N ILE A 66 -30.47 -4.60 12.98
CA ILE A 66 -30.29 -4.22 11.58
C ILE A 66 -30.58 -2.72 11.41
N LYS A 67 -31.70 -2.22 11.93
CA LYS A 67 -32.04 -0.79 11.83
C LYS A 67 -30.97 0.12 12.46
N LEU A 68 -30.45 -0.27 13.62
CA LEU A 68 -29.40 0.49 14.31
C LEU A 68 -28.06 0.46 13.56
N LEU A 69 -27.66 -0.71 13.05
CA LEU A 69 -26.42 -0.88 12.31
C LEU A 69 -26.47 -0.23 10.92
N THR A 70 -27.62 -0.23 10.24
CA THR A 70 -27.81 0.49 8.96
C THR A 70 -27.63 2.00 9.14
N SER A 71 -28.22 2.58 10.20
CA SER A 71 -28.02 4.00 10.50
C SER A 71 -26.55 4.32 10.80
N LEU A 72 -25.84 3.40 11.47
CA LEU A 72 -24.42 3.55 11.75
C LEU A 72 -23.59 3.43 10.46
N ASP A 73 -23.98 2.54 9.55
CA ASP A 73 -23.33 2.28 8.28
C ASP A 73 -23.38 3.51 7.38
N GLU A 74 -24.54 4.14 7.27
CA GLU A 74 -24.71 5.40 6.53
C GLU A 74 -23.80 6.51 7.08
N GLN A 75 -23.63 6.59 8.41
CA GLN A 75 -22.75 7.58 9.03
C GLN A 75 -21.27 7.27 8.77
N PHE A 76 -20.87 6.00 8.80
CA PHE A 76 -19.52 5.59 8.40
C PHE A 76 -19.25 5.89 6.92
N ALA A 77 -20.19 5.60 6.03
CA ALA A 77 -20.06 5.89 4.61
C ALA A 77 -19.90 7.39 4.34
N ARG A 78 -20.63 8.24 5.08
CA ARG A 78 -20.45 9.71 5.02
C ARG A 78 -19.06 10.13 5.50
N ILE A 79 -18.58 9.59 6.62
CA ILE A 79 -17.23 9.90 7.10
C ILE A 79 -16.19 9.46 6.07
N GLU A 80 -16.32 8.26 5.50
CA GLU A 80 -15.38 7.73 4.50
C GLU A 80 -15.36 8.60 3.23
N ALA A 81 -16.52 9.03 2.74
CA ALA A 81 -16.61 9.94 1.60
C ALA A 81 -15.91 11.29 1.86
N ILE A 82 -16.08 11.84 3.07
CA ILE A 82 -15.41 13.09 3.47
C ILE A 82 -13.89 12.86 3.61
N GLU A 83 -13.47 11.79 4.28
CA GLU A 83 -12.05 11.44 4.45
C GLU A 83 -11.36 11.20 3.10
N ASP A 84 -12.03 10.58 2.13
CA ASP A 84 -11.52 10.41 0.78
C ASP A 84 -11.43 11.74 0.02
N GLY A 85 -12.40 12.64 0.21
CA GLY A 85 -12.33 14.02 -0.28
C GLY A 85 -11.12 14.77 0.26
N ILE A 86 -10.90 14.72 1.57
CA ILE A 86 -9.73 15.29 2.25
C ILE A 86 -8.43 14.65 1.73
N ARG A 87 -8.38 13.32 1.61
CA ARG A 87 -7.19 12.60 1.11
C ARG A 87 -6.87 12.98 -0.33
N SER A 88 -7.89 13.10 -1.19
CA SER A 88 -7.74 13.56 -2.56
C SER A 88 -7.19 14.99 -2.62
N ALA A 89 -7.73 15.89 -1.79
CA ALA A 89 -7.26 17.25 -1.64
C ALA A 89 -5.77 17.32 -1.21
N TYR A 90 -5.37 16.56 -0.19
CA TYR A 90 -3.96 16.44 0.20
C TYR A 90 -3.08 15.83 -0.90
N GLY A 91 -3.61 14.87 -1.65
CA GLY A 91 -2.92 14.30 -2.81
C GLY A 91 -2.63 15.35 -3.89
N LEU A 92 -3.60 16.22 -4.17
CA LEU A 92 -3.45 17.32 -5.12
C LEU A 92 -2.44 18.37 -4.62
N MET A 93 -2.51 18.74 -3.34
CA MET A 93 -1.52 19.62 -2.72
C MET A 93 -0.10 19.04 -2.79
N ARG A 94 0.04 17.73 -2.54
CA ARG A 94 1.33 17.04 -2.61
C ARG A 94 1.91 17.01 -4.03
N ARG A 95 1.07 16.77 -5.05
CA ARG A 95 1.50 16.84 -6.46
C ARG A 95 1.95 18.24 -6.85
N ASN A 96 1.19 19.27 -6.46
CA ASN A 96 1.58 20.66 -6.72
C ASN A 96 2.91 21.03 -6.05
N LYS A 97 3.18 20.50 -4.85
CA LYS A 97 4.48 20.68 -4.20
C LYS A 97 5.62 20.03 -4.98
N THR A 98 5.43 18.80 -5.48
CA THR A 98 6.47 18.16 -6.31
C THR A 98 6.70 18.88 -7.63
N GLU A 99 5.66 19.44 -8.25
CA GLU A 99 5.79 20.26 -9.45
C GLU A 99 6.56 21.56 -9.18
N TYR A 100 6.33 22.18 -8.02
CA TYR A 100 7.11 23.33 -7.57
C TYR A 100 8.59 23.00 -7.38
N ASP A 101 8.88 21.90 -6.68
CA ASP A 101 10.27 21.47 -6.44
C ASP A 101 11.00 21.17 -7.77
N ILE A 102 10.31 20.56 -8.74
CA ILE A 102 10.83 20.34 -10.10
C ILE A 102 11.06 21.68 -10.81
N GLY A 103 10.09 22.60 -10.78
CA GLY A 103 10.22 23.93 -11.39
C GLY A 103 11.40 24.71 -10.82
N LEU A 104 11.58 24.67 -9.50
CA LEU A 104 12.70 25.30 -8.80
C LEU A 104 14.04 24.65 -9.20
N ALA A 105 14.11 23.33 -9.27
CA ALA A 105 15.30 22.62 -9.74
C ALA A 105 15.67 22.99 -11.19
N CYS A 106 14.69 23.11 -12.09
CA CYS A 106 14.93 23.58 -13.46
C CYS A 106 15.46 25.01 -13.51
N LEU A 107 14.95 25.93 -12.67
CA LEU A 107 15.45 27.30 -12.56
C LEU A 107 16.90 27.34 -12.05
N LEU A 108 17.23 26.54 -11.03
CA LEU A 108 18.59 26.44 -10.51
C LEU A 108 19.55 25.87 -11.57
N LEU A 109 19.15 24.81 -12.28
CA LEU A 109 19.94 24.23 -13.36
C LEU A 109 20.18 25.23 -14.50
N ALA A 110 19.16 25.98 -14.90
CA ALA A 110 19.30 27.04 -15.90
C ALA A 110 20.31 28.11 -15.45
N GLY A 111 20.24 28.53 -14.18
CA GLY A 111 21.19 29.47 -13.58
C GLY A 111 22.63 28.93 -13.58
N LEU A 112 22.82 27.65 -13.22
CA LEU A 112 24.13 27.00 -13.23
C LEU A 112 24.73 26.87 -14.64
N ILE A 113 23.90 26.52 -15.63
CA ILE A 113 24.34 26.46 -17.04
C ILE A 113 24.75 27.85 -17.53
N GLY A 114 23.95 28.87 -17.22
CA GLY A 114 24.27 30.26 -17.57
C GLY A 114 25.55 30.77 -16.91
N ALA A 115 25.72 30.53 -15.61
CA ALA A 115 26.94 30.91 -14.89
C ALA A 115 28.17 30.16 -15.41
N GLY A 116 28.04 28.86 -15.71
CA GLY A 116 29.10 28.05 -16.30
C GLY A 116 29.51 28.54 -17.70
N ALA A 117 28.53 28.91 -18.53
CA ALA A 117 28.79 29.48 -19.86
C ALA A 117 29.53 30.83 -19.78
N LEU A 118 29.15 31.69 -18.82
CA LEU A 118 29.84 32.97 -18.58
C LEU A 118 31.27 32.76 -18.09
N LEU A 119 31.47 31.88 -17.11
CA LEU A 119 32.82 31.54 -16.61
C LEU A 119 33.70 30.95 -17.71
N TYR A 120 33.14 30.05 -18.53
CA TYR A 120 33.84 29.48 -19.67
C TYR A 120 34.24 30.56 -20.69
N GLY A 121 33.33 31.50 -20.98
CA GLY A 121 33.62 32.65 -21.83
C GLY A 121 34.82 33.46 -21.33
N ILE A 122 34.81 33.85 -20.04
CA ILE A 122 35.87 34.66 -19.42
C ILE A 122 37.22 33.93 -19.43
N VAL A 123 37.23 32.62 -19.13
CA VAL A 123 38.47 31.84 -19.05
C VAL A 123 39.05 31.54 -20.44
N CYS A 124 38.20 31.30 -21.44
CA CYS A 124 38.64 30.88 -22.78
C CYS A 124 38.83 32.03 -23.79
N GLU A 125 38.33 33.24 -23.49
CA GLU A 125 38.40 34.42 -24.37
C GLU A 125 39.79 34.74 -24.92
N PRO A 126 40.91 34.63 -24.17
CA PRO A 126 42.20 35.04 -24.70
C PRO A 126 42.80 34.05 -25.72
N TRP A 127 42.26 32.84 -25.87
CA TRP A 127 42.97 31.73 -26.54
C TRP A 127 42.21 31.07 -27.70
N ASN A 128 40.92 31.37 -27.92
CA ASN A 128 40.14 30.67 -28.93
C ASN A 128 38.96 31.48 -29.52
N HIS A 129 39.04 31.82 -30.81
CA HIS A 129 37.96 32.51 -31.53
C HIS A 129 36.62 31.73 -31.60
N ARG A 130 36.60 30.43 -31.27
CA ARG A 130 35.36 29.61 -31.22
C ARG A 130 34.63 29.67 -29.87
N ALA A 131 35.27 30.16 -28.82
CA ALA A 131 34.68 30.29 -27.49
C ALA A 131 33.35 31.09 -27.41
N PRO A 132 33.14 32.20 -28.16
CA PRO A 132 31.86 32.91 -28.13
C PRO A 132 30.71 32.09 -28.73
N ILE A 133 30.98 31.25 -29.74
CA ILE A 133 29.96 30.40 -30.37
C ILE A 133 29.51 29.30 -29.40
N SER A 134 30.44 28.66 -28.70
CA SER A 134 30.08 27.64 -27.70
C SER A 134 29.35 28.24 -26.49
N ALA A 135 29.73 29.44 -26.06
CA ALA A 135 29.00 30.17 -25.02
C ALA A 135 27.55 30.50 -25.45
N LEU A 136 27.35 30.95 -26.69
CA LEU A 136 26.00 31.21 -27.23
C LEU A 136 25.14 29.93 -27.28
N ILE A 137 25.72 28.80 -27.71
CA ILE A 137 25.02 27.51 -27.71
C ILE A 137 24.66 27.08 -26.29
N ALA A 138 25.57 27.21 -25.33
CA ALA A 138 25.31 26.89 -23.93
C ALA A 138 24.18 27.78 -23.34
N CYS A 139 24.19 29.08 -23.65
CA CYS A 139 23.10 29.99 -23.29
C CYS A 139 21.76 29.57 -23.92
N ALA A 140 21.75 29.21 -25.21
CA ALA A 140 20.54 28.74 -25.89
C ALA A 140 19.98 27.45 -25.26
N VAL A 141 20.85 26.51 -24.89
CA VAL A 141 20.47 25.30 -24.15
C VAL A 141 19.92 25.64 -22.76
N GLY A 142 20.50 26.62 -22.06
CA GLY A 142 20.05 27.10 -20.76
C GLY A 142 18.68 27.81 -20.78
N ILE A 143 18.25 28.37 -21.90
CA ILE A 143 16.92 29.00 -22.04
C ILE A 143 15.79 27.96 -21.93
N ILE A 144 16.01 26.73 -22.38
CA ILE A 144 14.98 25.67 -22.34
C ILE A 144 14.54 25.35 -20.89
N PRO A 145 15.44 24.97 -19.95
CA PRO A 145 15.05 24.73 -18.56
C PRO A 145 14.55 26.00 -17.86
N LEU A 146 15.00 27.20 -18.27
CA LEU A 146 14.47 28.47 -17.76
C LEU A 146 12.99 28.65 -18.12
N LEU A 147 12.63 28.45 -19.40
CA LEU A 147 11.24 28.56 -19.86
C LEU A 147 10.34 27.51 -19.20
N VAL A 148 10.83 26.27 -19.05
CA VAL A 148 10.12 25.22 -18.33
C VAL A 148 9.91 25.62 -16.87
N GLY A 149 10.97 26.08 -16.19
CA GLY A 149 10.90 26.52 -14.79
C GLY A 149 9.94 27.69 -14.58
N LEU A 150 9.94 28.69 -15.47
CA LEU A 150 9.02 29.83 -15.41
C LEU A 150 7.56 29.42 -15.66
N ASN A 151 7.31 28.51 -16.60
CA ASN A 151 5.97 28.01 -16.85
C ASN A 151 5.44 27.21 -15.65
N GLN A 152 6.26 26.34 -15.06
CA GLN A 152 5.92 25.59 -13.84
C GLN A 152 5.63 26.53 -12.67
N LEU A 153 6.44 27.58 -12.48
CA LEU A 153 6.21 28.57 -11.42
C LEU A 153 4.89 29.32 -11.63
N ARG A 154 4.52 29.64 -12.87
CA ARG A 154 3.24 30.28 -13.20
C ARG A 154 2.06 29.37 -12.87
N VAL A 155 2.12 28.10 -13.26
CA VAL A 155 1.08 27.10 -12.95
C VAL A 155 0.95 26.92 -11.44
N PHE A 156 2.08 26.79 -10.74
CA PHE A 156 2.09 26.68 -9.28
C PHE A 156 1.47 27.92 -8.62
N LYS A 157 1.87 29.12 -9.02
CA LYS A 157 1.31 30.37 -8.49
C LYS A 157 -0.20 30.41 -8.69
N HIS A 158 -0.68 30.08 -9.89
CA HIS A 158 -2.11 30.02 -10.18
C HIS A 158 -2.85 28.99 -9.30
N ASN A 159 -2.27 27.81 -9.09
CA ASN A 159 -2.85 26.77 -8.24
C ASN A 159 -2.87 27.17 -6.76
N VAL A 160 -1.78 27.78 -6.26
CA VAL A 160 -1.67 28.21 -4.86
C VAL A 160 -2.57 29.40 -4.57
N GLU A 161 -2.70 30.36 -5.48
CA GLU A 161 -3.51 31.55 -5.27
C GLU A 161 -5.00 31.27 -5.44
N ASN A 162 -5.40 30.38 -6.36
CA ASN A 162 -6.83 30.16 -6.65
C ASN A 162 -7.42 28.91 -5.99
N VAL A 163 -6.68 27.81 -5.93
CA VAL A 163 -7.23 26.52 -5.46
C VAL A 163 -7.06 26.37 -3.96
N LEU A 164 -5.89 26.73 -3.44
CA LEU A 164 -5.55 26.50 -2.03
C LEU A 164 -6.44 27.27 -1.03
N PRO A 165 -6.76 28.56 -1.24
CA PRO A 165 -7.58 29.32 -0.30
C PRO A 165 -9.02 28.84 -0.23
N ALA A 166 -9.54 28.23 -1.31
CA ALA A 166 -10.85 27.60 -1.32
C ALA A 166 -10.84 26.22 -0.63
N LEU A 167 -9.73 25.49 -0.75
CA LEU A 167 -9.59 24.13 -0.26
C LEU A 167 -9.43 24.07 1.27
N TYR A 168 -8.67 24.98 1.88
CA TYR A 168 -8.45 25.02 3.33
C TYR A 168 -9.74 25.15 4.17
N PRO A 169 -10.65 26.11 3.91
CA PRO A 169 -11.88 26.22 4.68
C PRO A 169 -12.83 25.04 4.43
N ALA A 170 -12.79 24.44 3.23
CA ALA A 170 -13.54 23.21 2.93
C ALA A 170 -13.06 22.04 3.82
N ILE A 171 -11.75 21.78 3.85
CA ILE A 171 -11.15 20.75 4.72
C ILE A 171 -11.48 21.01 6.19
N ALA A 172 -11.37 22.25 6.66
CA ALA A 172 -11.68 22.59 8.04
C ALA A 172 -13.17 22.37 8.39
N THR A 173 -14.06 22.61 7.42
CA THR A 173 -15.51 22.36 7.57
C THR A 173 -15.80 20.86 7.61
N ASP A 174 -15.13 20.10 6.73
CA ASP A 174 -15.22 18.65 6.66
C ASP A 174 -14.71 17.97 7.93
N GLU A 175 -13.57 18.43 8.48
CA GLU A 175 -13.03 17.93 9.76
C GLU A 175 -13.98 18.18 10.94
N ARG A 176 -14.63 19.35 10.99
CA ARG A 176 -15.66 19.65 12.00
C ARG A 176 -16.88 18.75 11.83
N THR A 177 -17.32 18.54 10.59
CA THR A 177 -18.44 17.66 10.26
C THR A 177 -18.16 16.22 10.70
N ILE A 178 -16.95 15.71 10.45
CA ILE A 178 -16.52 14.39 10.94
C ILE A 178 -16.55 14.34 12.47
N ALA A 179 -16.05 15.38 13.16
CA ALA A 179 -16.04 15.42 14.61
C ALA A 179 -17.46 15.40 15.20
N ASP A 180 -18.39 16.14 14.59
CA ASP A 180 -19.80 16.17 14.99
C ASP A 180 -20.47 14.82 14.74
N ILE A 181 -20.27 14.19 13.57
CA ILE A 181 -20.79 12.85 13.29
C ILE A 181 -20.25 11.86 14.33
N ARG A 182 -18.94 11.83 14.60
CA ARG A 182 -18.35 10.94 15.61
C ARG A 182 -18.93 11.20 17.00
N LYS A 183 -19.22 12.45 17.36
CA LYS A 183 -19.88 12.81 18.63
C LYS A 183 -21.29 12.23 18.70
N THR A 184 -22.05 12.28 17.60
CA THR A 184 -23.40 11.67 17.52
C THR A 184 -23.36 10.14 17.54
N MET A 185 -22.35 9.51 16.95
CA MET A 185 -22.17 8.06 16.94
C MET A 185 -21.71 7.50 18.28
N ARG A 186 -21.02 8.30 19.11
CA ARG A 186 -20.34 7.84 20.33
C ARG A 186 -21.24 6.99 21.25
N PRO A 187 -22.48 7.37 21.59
CA PRO A 187 -23.34 6.56 22.45
C PRO A 187 -23.57 5.15 21.90
N THR A 188 -23.83 5.06 20.59
CA THR A 188 -24.07 3.79 19.90
C THR A 188 -22.79 2.95 19.81
N LEU A 189 -21.65 3.58 19.48
CA LEU A 189 -20.35 2.90 19.41
C LEU A 189 -19.89 2.36 20.77
N LEU A 190 -20.26 3.02 21.87
CA LEU A 190 -19.93 2.55 23.21
C LEU A 190 -20.65 1.24 23.58
N LEU A 191 -21.78 0.96 22.94
CA LEU A 191 -22.47 -0.32 23.09
C LEU A 191 -21.70 -1.46 22.40
N LEU A 192 -20.92 -1.17 21.37
CA LEU A 192 -20.19 -2.18 20.60
C LEU A 192 -18.83 -2.54 21.25
N PRO A 193 -18.38 -3.80 21.12
CA PRO A 193 -17.01 -4.21 21.46
C PRO A 193 -15.98 -3.37 20.69
N VAL A 194 -14.80 -3.17 21.29
CA VAL A 194 -13.74 -2.36 20.68
C VAL A 194 -13.32 -2.91 19.31
N SER A 195 -13.29 -4.24 19.14
CA SER A 195 -13.01 -4.94 17.87
C SER A 195 -14.00 -4.58 16.75
N CYS A 196 -15.23 -4.17 17.11
CA CYS A 196 -16.32 -3.89 16.18
C CYS A 196 -16.57 -2.39 15.94
N ARG A 197 -15.81 -1.48 16.56
CA ARG A 197 -15.97 -0.01 16.44
C ARG A 197 -15.33 0.55 15.16
N ASN A 198 -15.55 -0.10 14.02
CA ASN A 198 -15.06 0.39 12.73
C ASN A 198 -16.10 0.12 11.64
N GLY A 199 -16.09 0.93 10.56
CA GLY A 199 -17.08 0.83 9.49
C GLY A 199 -17.08 -0.52 8.78
N LYS A 200 -15.91 -1.16 8.63
CA LYS A 200 -15.79 -2.48 7.97
C LYS A 200 -16.46 -3.60 8.80
N ALA A 201 -16.27 -3.56 10.12
CA ALA A 201 -16.91 -4.47 11.05
C ALA A 201 -18.43 -4.29 11.02
N ASN A 202 -18.90 -3.04 11.06
CA ASN A 202 -20.32 -2.73 10.98
C ASN A 202 -20.96 -3.27 9.70
N ALA A 203 -20.37 -2.98 8.54
CA ALA A 203 -20.84 -3.46 7.25
C ALA A 203 -20.87 -5.00 7.18
N TYR A 204 -19.82 -5.67 7.68
CA TYR A 204 -19.75 -7.14 7.71
C TYR A 204 -20.82 -7.75 8.63
N ILE A 205 -20.94 -7.23 9.86
CA ILE A 205 -21.95 -7.69 10.85
C ILE A 205 -23.35 -7.49 10.28
N LEU A 206 -23.63 -6.32 9.70
CA LEU A 206 -24.91 -6.04 9.04
C LEU A 206 -25.19 -7.03 7.92
N GLN A 207 -24.19 -7.36 7.09
CA GLN A 207 -24.32 -8.37 6.04
C GLN A 207 -24.63 -9.76 6.60
N MET A 208 -23.96 -10.19 7.68
CA MET A 208 -24.21 -11.51 8.29
C MET A 208 -25.64 -11.61 8.84
N LEU A 209 -26.15 -10.54 9.46
CA LEU A 209 -27.51 -10.46 9.96
C LEU A 209 -28.54 -10.45 8.81
N MET A 210 -28.33 -9.64 7.77
CA MET A 210 -29.23 -9.55 6.62
C MET A 210 -29.31 -10.86 5.83
N CYS A 211 -28.21 -11.60 5.73
CA CYS A 211 -28.18 -12.90 5.07
C CYS A 211 -28.70 -14.05 5.94
N GLY A 212 -29.10 -13.80 7.20
CA GLY A 212 -29.54 -14.84 8.13
C GLY A 212 -28.44 -15.83 8.51
N ARG A 213 -27.16 -15.46 8.37
CA ARG A 213 -26.01 -16.27 8.83
C ARG A 213 -25.76 -16.12 10.33
N ALA A 214 -26.27 -15.05 10.92
CA ALA A 214 -26.28 -14.81 12.34
C ALA A 214 -27.65 -14.28 12.75
N ASP A 215 -28.20 -14.83 13.83
CA ASP A 215 -29.50 -14.41 14.37
C ASP A 215 -29.37 -13.31 15.44
N ASP A 216 -28.19 -13.20 16.04
CA ASP A 216 -27.88 -12.23 17.08
C ASP A 216 -26.53 -11.52 16.85
N PHE A 217 -26.34 -10.43 17.60
CA PHE A 217 -25.13 -9.61 17.50
C PHE A 217 -23.86 -10.39 17.89
N ASN A 218 -23.92 -11.26 18.90
CA ASN A 218 -22.74 -11.94 19.42
C ASN A 218 -22.19 -12.95 18.41
N THR A 219 -23.08 -13.67 17.73
CA THR A 219 -22.75 -14.61 16.65
C THR A 219 -22.13 -13.86 15.48
N ALA A 220 -22.74 -12.74 15.06
CA ALA A 220 -22.19 -11.92 13.99
C ALA A 220 -20.82 -11.30 14.35
N ALA A 221 -20.65 -10.86 15.59
CA ALA A 221 -19.38 -10.33 16.10
C ALA A 221 -18.29 -11.43 16.15
N GLY A 222 -18.64 -12.64 16.58
CA GLY A 222 -17.73 -13.79 16.55
C GLY A 222 -17.25 -14.12 15.13
N LEU A 223 -18.17 -14.13 14.15
CA LEU A 223 -17.82 -14.30 12.74
C LEU A 223 -16.92 -13.19 12.21
N TRP A 224 -17.14 -11.95 12.63
CA TRP A 224 -16.26 -10.82 12.30
C TRP A 224 -14.86 -11.01 12.88
N GLU A 225 -14.74 -11.44 14.15
CA GLU A 225 -13.44 -11.64 14.79
C GLU A 225 -12.64 -12.75 14.13
N GLU A 226 -13.28 -13.85 13.75
CA GLU A 226 -12.66 -14.92 12.96
C GLU A 226 -12.21 -14.41 11.58
N TYR A 227 -13.07 -13.67 10.88
CA TYR A 227 -12.75 -13.06 9.59
C TYR A 227 -11.57 -12.08 9.68
N ASP A 228 -11.57 -11.18 10.67
CA ASP A 228 -10.51 -10.20 10.88
C ASP A 228 -9.19 -10.88 11.26
N HIS A 229 -9.24 -11.94 12.07
CA HIS A 229 -8.07 -12.74 12.40
C HIS A 229 -7.46 -13.41 11.15
N CYS A 230 -8.28 -14.08 10.34
CA CYS A 230 -7.83 -14.68 9.08
C CYS A 230 -7.21 -13.64 8.14
N ARG A 231 -7.86 -12.48 8.01
CA ARG A 231 -7.33 -11.38 7.20
C ARG A 231 -5.98 -10.86 7.69
N ARG A 232 -5.79 -10.74 9.02
CA ARG A 232 -4.50 -10.32 9.61
C ARG A 232 -3.40 -11.34 9.32
N LEU A 233 -3.70 -12.63 9.38
CA LEU A 233 -2.73 -13.68 9.02
C LEU A 233 -2.35 -13.61 7.53
N GLU A 234 -3.32 -13.45 6.64
CA GLU A 234 -3.03 -13.26 5.21
C GLU A 234 -2.14 -12.04 4.96
N GLN A 235 -2.39 -10.93 5.67
CA GLN A 235 -1.59 -9.73 5.52
C GLN A 235 -0.14 -9.94 5.98
N LEU A 236 0.06 -10.60 7.12
CA LEU A 236 1.39 -10.96 7.61
C LEU A 236 2.14 -11.87 6.63
N GLU A 237 1.43 -12.79 5.98
CA GLU A 237 2.01 -13.64 4.95
C GLU A 237 2.44 -12.84 3.71
N ARG A 238 1.58 -11.93 3.22
CA ARG A 238 1.94 -11.02 2.11
C ARG A 238 3.14 -10.16 2.46
N ASP A 239 3.20 -9.62 3.67
CA ASP A 239 4.31 -8.78 4.12
C ASP A 239 5.61 -9.58 4.20
N ARG A 240 5.57 -10.84 4.66
CA ARG A 240 6.73 -11.76 4.61
C ARG A 240 7.18 -12.04 3.18
N ILE A 241 6.26 -12.28 2.25
CA ILE A 241 6.59 -12.49 0.83
C ILE A 241 7.21 -11.21 0.24
N GLN A 242 6.71 -10.03 0.60
CA GLN A 242 7.29 -8.78 0.12
C GLN A 242 8.69 -8.53 0.68
N GLU A 243 8.92 -8.85 1.95
CA GLU A 243 10.23 -8.66 2.57
C GLU A 243 11.28 -9.63 2.01
N THR A 244 10.91 -10.89 1.81
CA THR A 244 11.77 -11.86 1.11
C THR A 244 12.09 -11.43 -0.32
N ARG A 245 11.12 -10.85 -1.06
CA ARG A 245 11.38 -10.25 -2.38
C ARG A 245 12.39 -9.10 -2.31
N LYS A 246 12.26 -8.19 -1.33
CA LYS A 246 13.25 -7.10 -1.16
C LYS A 246 14.64 -7.64 -0.87
N GLN A 247 14.76 -8.63 0.01
CA GLN A 247 16.04 -9.26 0.33
C GLN A 247 16.67 -9.91 -0.92
N THR A 248 15.88 -10.63 -1.71
CA THR A 248 16.34 -11.21 -2.98
C THR A 248 16.78 -10.15 -3.98
N ILE A 249 16.07 -9.02 -4.08
CA ILE A 249 16.47 -7.89 -4.95
C ILE A 249 17.80 -7.29 -4.48
N VAL A 250 17.99 -7.09 -3.17
CA VAL A 250 19.24 -6.56 -2.62
C VAL A 250 20.40 -7.52 -2.89
N LEU A 251 20.19 -8.83 -2.70
CA LEU A 251 21.18 -9.84 -3.03
C LEU A 251 21.51 -9.84 -4.52
N ALA A 252 20.51 -9.74 -5.40
CA ALA A 252 20.72 -9.66 -6.84
C ALA A 252 21.51 -8.40 -7.25
N ILE A 253 21.20 -7.23 -6.67
CA ILE A 253 21.96 -5.99 -6.90
C ILE A 253 23.42 -6.15 -6.44
N SER A 254 23.65 -6.77 -5.28
CA SER A 254 25.00 -7.01 -4.77
C SER A 254 25.81 -7.95 -5.66
N ALA A 255 25.16 -9.00 -6.19
CA ALA A 255 25.78 -9.93 -7.14
C ALA A 255 26.12 -9.23 -8.46
N LEU A 256 25.23 -8.38 -8.98
CA LEU A 256 25.48 -7.57 -10.17
C LEU A 256 26.65 -6.60 -9.97
N ALA A 257 26.76 -5.98 -8.78
CA ALA A 257 27.88 -5.11 -8.45
C ALA A 257 29.21 -5.88 -8.42
N GLN A 258 29.24 -7.09 -7.85
CA GLN A 258 30.44 -7.94 -7.84
C GLN A 258 30.86 -8.35 -9.25
N VAL A 259 29.91 -8.71 -10.12
CA VAL A 259 30.19 -9.02 -11.52
C VAL A 259 30.76 -7.80 -12.26
N SER A 260 30.18 -6.61 -12.04
CA SER A 260 30.70 -5.36 -12.61
C SER A 260 32.16 -5.10 -12.20
N GLN A 261 32.48 -5.24 -10.92
CA GLN A 261 33.84 -5.08 -10.40
C GLN A 261 34.81 -6.10 -11.00
N ALA A 262 34.39 -7.36 -11.19
CA ALA A 262 35.22 -8.38 -11.84
C ALA A 262 35.51 -8.04 -13.31
N PHE A 263 34.53 -7.48 -14.04
CA PHE A 263 34.75 -7.00 -15.41
C PHE A 263 35.72 -5.82 -15.47
N GLU A 264 35.61 -4.87 -14.54
CA GLU A 264 36.54 -3.73 -14.45
C GLU A 264 37.97 -4.20 -14.14
N ALA A 265 38.13 -5.11 -13.16
CA ALA A 265 39.43 -5.68 -12.84
C ALA A 265 40.05 -6.40 -14.06
N LYS A 266 39.25 -7.18 -14.81
CA LYS A 266 39.71 -7.84 -16.04
C LYS A 266 40.07 -6.85 -17.16
N ARG A 267 39.40 -5.70 -17.22
CA ARG A 267 39.75 -4.63 -18.18
C ARG A 267 41.07 -3.97 -17.81
N GLN A 268 41.30 -3.72 -16.52
CA GLN A 268 42.56 -3.15 -16.02
C GLN A 268 43.74 -4.09 -16.25
N THR A 269 43.59 -5.40 -16.02
CA THR A 269 44.67 -6.37 -16.27
C THR A 269 45.04 -6.45 -17.76
N ARG A 270 44.06 -6.41 -18.66
CA ARG A 270 44.32 -6.32 -20.11
C ARG A 270 45.09 -5.05 -20.49
N ALA A 271 44.66 -3.89 -19.98
CA ALA A 271 45.36 -2.63 -20.24
C ALA A 271 46.82 -2.65 -19.75
N LEU A 272 47.08 -3.23 -18.58
CA LEU A 272 48.44 -3.41 -18.06
C LEU A 272 49.27 -4.39 -18.90
N GLN A 273 48.66 -5.45 -19.42
CA GLN A 273 49.32 -6.43 -20.26
C GLN A 273 49.68 -5.86 -21.64
N ASP A 274 48.80 -5.04 -22.22
CA ASP A 274 49.07 -4.30 -23.46
C ASP A 274 50.24 -3.32 -23.27
N LEU A 275 50.22 -2.53 -22.18
CA LEU A 275 51.35 -1.64 -21.81
C LEU A 275 52.67 -2.40 -21.64
N ARG A 276 52.63 -3.59 -21.03
CA ARG A 276 53.82 -4.43 -20.86
C ARG A 276 54.35 -4.93 -22.20
N ASN A 277 53.48 -5.35 -23.11
CA ASN A 277 53.88 -5.81 -24.44
C ASN A 277 54.48 -4.66 -25.26
N ASP A 278 53.89 -3.47 -25.21
CA ASP A 278 54.44 -2.26 -25.86
C ASP A 278 55.84 -1.90 -25.36
N LEU A 279 56.07 -2.00 -24.04
CA LEU A 279 57.40 -1.77 -23.46
C LEU A 279 58.41 -2.84 -23.89
N SER A 280 57.99 -4.10 -24.02
CA SER A 280 58.84 -5.19 -24.48
C SER A 280 59.28 -5.06 -25.94
N ILE A 281 58.48 -4.41 -26.79
CA ILE A 281 58.82 -4.21 -28.21
C ILE A 281 59.85 -3.08 -28.39
N ARG A 282 59.93 -2.14 -27.43
CA ARG A 282 60.85 -0.99 -27.50
C ARG A 282 62.26 -1.26 -26.99
N HIS A 283 62.49 -2.38 -26.31
CA HIS A 283 63.79 -2.82 -25.80
C HIS A 283 64.35 -3.96 -26.65
#